data_AF-B4L2F9-F1
#
_entry.id   AF-B4L2F9-F1
#
_cell.length_a   1.000
_cell.length_b   1.000
_cell.length_c   1.000
_cell.angle_alpha   90.00
_cell.angle_beta   90.00
_cell.angle_gamma   90.00
#
_symmetry.space_group_name_H-M   'P 1'
#
loop_
_entity.id
_entity.type
_entity.pdbx_description
1 polymer ?
#
loop_
_entity_poly.entity_id
_entity_poly.type
_entity_poly.pdbx_seq_one_letter_code
_entity_poly.pdbx_strand_id
1 'polypeptide(L)'
;MRKFFQDLSQKIQLRRMSGYSVSELWPNPAAGRLPVLSDFAKQQLVLCKELAKPSHQPDAVDLEAFMSISDRFPIPFGTDAGRVKSQPVERRPHIRQQIASAYPIIHEQVLFLYMNFLEHKLKFGNPKELSVYKNLTLPEFVQRLLEKRCVYFVGMLDDFMLLDGTHGYGGFEQTGTMNESAPLELKNVLSYDEIKLSALLYASTHSEFINDGSRTNAGRVEQDKSRIETNGIIMGLIGSRFGRSNVMECEDILITREQNTANRGYGYSGSAENRVQDYRRLWRQFYEEPKDFRYNDVQADGKRFIQLKHDIKFDKQVMGKRFAISFDTLLLEAEARAASAGKPAYIHVVGIGLGVWKVSDQQEEIFLATFEQRLRALSAKLTHIGVVHFSWFHLDKWGGLFDGACIEEPAHPQGGIQVRISVRNPADKLKEPMLPIVTYAWDGNALPGNEFWSKSLDSSSDPAAACSTLIAELLNAHINKDYMSGNNLHIASMQHGVLHISDYAEKLLNDVAARDL
;
A
#
# COMPACT_ATOMS: atom_id res chain seq x y z
N MET A 1 6.17 -44.16 23.34
CA MET A 1 4.85 -44.21 22.66
C MET A 1 4.01 -42.95 22.88
N ARG A 2 3.68 -42.53 24.11
CA ARG A 2 2.87 -41.30 24.37
C ARG A 2 3.43 -40.01 23.74
N LYS A 3 4.74 -39.80 23.78
CA LYS A 3 5.40 -38.61 23.20
C LYS A 3 5.30 -38.57 21.65
N PHE A 4 5.33 -39.74 21.02
CA PHE A 4 5.17 -39.89 19.56
C PHE A 4 3.73 -39.62 19.11
N PHE A 5 2.73 -40.05 19.89
CA PHE A 5 1.32 -39.72 19.62
C PHE A 5 0.98 -38.25 19.89
N GLN A 6 1.66 -37.57 20.83
CA GLN A 6 1.53 -36.12 21.01
C GLN A 6 2.17 -35.34 19.88
N ASP A 7 3.36 -35.72 19.41
CA ASP A 7 4.02 -35.09 18.25
C ASP A 7 3.23 -35.29 16.95
N LEU A 8 2.66 -36.50 16.76
CA LEU A 8 1.79 -36.79 15.63
C LEU A 8 0.45 -36.04 15.76
N SER A 9 -0.08 -35.88 16.97
CA SER A 9 -1.28 -35.07 17.24
C SER A 9 -1.03 -33.59 16.97
N GLN A 10 0.14 -33.02 17.32
CA GLN A 10 0.51 -31.64 17.02
C GLN A 10 0.75 -31.43 15.52
N LYS A 11 1.45 -32.35 14.83
CA LYS A 11 1.62 -32.31 13.36
C LYS A 11 0.30 -32.52 12.61
N ILE A 12 -0.63 -33.30 13.17
CA ILE A 12 -1.99 -33.49 12.63
C ILE A 12 -2.90 -32.30 12.99
N GLN A 13 -2.72 -31.61 14.12
CA GLN A 13 -3.45 -30.38 14.47
C GLN A 13 -3.02 -29.21 13.57
N LEU A 14 -1.72 -29.06 13.31
CA LEU A 14 -1.19 -28.14 12.28
C LEU A 14 -1.74 -28.47 10.88
N ARG A 15 -2.01 -29.75 10.58
CA ARG A 15 -2.66 -30.17 9.33
C ARG A 15 -4.19 -30.15 9.35
N ARG A 16 -4.86 -30.08 10.51
CA ARG A 16 -6.34 -30.19 10.66
C ARG A 16 -7.02 -28.91 11.15
N MET A 17 -6.28 -27.84 11.41
CA MET A 17 -6.84 -26.47 11.46
C MET A 17 -7.01 -25.86 10.05
N SER A 18 -6.76 -26.63 8.99
CA SER A 18 -6.86 -26.27 7.57
C SER A 18 -8.28 -26.41 6.99
N GLY A 19 -9.31 -26.02 7.77
CA GLY A 19 -10.70 -26.01 7.32
C GLY A 19 -11.02 -25.01 6.20
N TYR A 20 -10.04 -24.18 5.83
CA TYR A 20 -10.06 -23.42 4.59
C TYR A 20 -8.78 -23.73 3.81
N SER A 21 -8.95 -24.17 2.56
CA SER A 21 -7.93 -24.07 1.51
C SER A 21 -7.67 -22.59 1.26
N VAL A 22 -6.95 -21.93 2.17
CA VAL A 22 -6.26 -20.70 1.84
C VAL A 22 -5.34 -21.08 0.69
N SER A 23 -5.50 -20.37 -0.43
CA SER A 23 -4.70 -20.50 -1.65
C SER A 23 -3.22 -20.75 -1.34
N GLU A 24 -2.54 -21.47 -2.25
CA GLU A 24 -1.08 -21.57 -2.26
C GLU A 24 -0.45 -20.23 -1.85
N LEU A 25 0.54 -20.28 -0.94
CA LEU A 25 1.18 -19.11 -0.38
C LEU A 25 1.60 -18.13 -1.48
N TRP A 26 1.04 -16.92 -1.46
CA TRP A 26 1.33 -15.90 -2.45
C TRP A 26 1.50 -14.51 -1.81
N PRO A 27 2.52 -13.72 -2.22
CA PRO A 27 3.67 -14.15 -3.03
C PRO A 27 4.50 -15.21 -2.30
N ASN A 28 5.07 -16.20 -2.99
CA ASN A 28 5.82 -17.27 -2.34
C ASN A 28 7.29 -16.84 -2.11
N PRO A 29 7.76 -16.60 -0.87
CA PRO A 29 9.13 -16.16 -0.62
C PRO A 29 10.18 -17.22 -0.98
N ALA A 30 9.79 -18.50 -0.98
CA ALA A 30 10.66 -19.62 -1.29
C ALA A 30 10.71 -19.97 -2.78
N ALA A 31 9.87 -19.36 -3.62
CA ALA A 31 9.82 -19.71 -5.03
C ALA A 31 11.14 -19.36 -5.75
N GLY A 32 11.87 -18.35 -5.30
CA GLY A 32 13.14 -17.90 -5.92
C GLY A 32 13.00 -17.61 -7.43
N ARG A 33 11.77 -17.41 -7.92
CA ARG A 33 11.48 -17.27 -9.35
C ARG A 33 11.71 -15.82 -9.73
N LEU A 34 12.84 -15.57 -10.38
CA LEU A 34 13.05 -14.32 -11.10
C LEU A 34 12.02 -14.21 -12.23
N PRO A 35 11.39 -13.04 -12.42
CA PRO A 35 10.47 -12.81 -13.51
C PRO A 35 11.19 -12.89 -14.86
N VAL A 36 10.46 -13.29 -15.90
CA VAL A 36 10.95 -13.13 -17.27
C VAL A 36 10.78 -11.66 -17.65
N LEU A 37 11.90 -10.96 -17.82
CA LEU A 37 11.90 -9.54 -18.15
C LEU A 37 11.87 -9.34 -19.67
N SER A 38 10.94 -8.52 -20.16
CA SER A 38 10.97 -8.03 -21.55
C SER A 38 12.14 -7.06 -21.77
N ASP A 39 12.48 -6.79 -23.04
CA ASP A 39 13.51 -5.81 -23.36
C ASP A 39 13.15 -4.41 -22.84
N PHE A 40 11.86 -4.05 -22.87
CA PHE A 40 11.38 -2.80 -22.28
C PHE A 40 11.63 -2.78 -20.76
N ALA A 41 11.27 -3.85 -20.04
CA ALA A 41 11.50 -3.94 -18.60
C ALA A 41 13.00 -3.84 -18.24
N LYS A 42 13.87 -4.52 -19.00
CA LYS A 42 15.33 -4.43 -18.84
C LYS A 42 15.83 -2.99 -19.04
N GLN A 43 15.34 -2.30 -20.08
CA GLN A 43 15.69 -0.90 -20.33
C GLN A 43 15.26 0.03 -19.19
N GLN A 44 14.04 -0.14 -18.67
CA GLN A 44 13.55 0.63 -17.53
C GLN A 44 14.40 0.42 -16.27
N LEU A 45 14.82 -0.83 -15.99
CA LEU A 45 15.70 -1.13 -14.87
C LEU A 45 17.11 -0.52 -15.04
N VAL A 46 17.66 -0.52 -16.26
CA VAL A 46 18.94 0.17 -16.55
C VAL A 46 18.82 1.67 -16.27
N LEU A 47 17.73 2.31 -16.69
CA LEU A 47 17.49 3.73 -16.36
C LEU A 47 17.39 3.96 -14.85
N CYS A 48 16.74 3.05 -14.12
CA CYS A 48 16.61 3.15 -12.67
C CYS A 48 17.96 3.00 -11.96
N LYS A 49 18.86 2.15 -12.45
CA LYS A 49 20.19 1.94 -11.88
C LYS A 49 20.99 3.24 -11.84
N GLU A 50 20.85 4.09 -12.85
CA GLU A 50 21.58 5.36 -12.97
C GLU A 50 20.98 6.52 -12.14
N LEU A 51 19.92 6.28 -11.37
CA LEU A 51 19.30 7.33 -10.54
C LEU A 51 20.22 7.78 -9.41
N ALA A 52 20.33 9.10 -9.26
CA ALA A 52 20.94 9.71 -8.10
C ALA A 52 20.02 9.56 -6.88
N LYS A 53 20.54 8.94 -5.82
CA LYS A 53 19.81 8.79 -4.55
C LYS A 53 19.82 10.13 -3.79
N PRO A 54 18.68 10.57 -3.23
CA PRO A 54 18.68 11.71 -2.31
C PRO A 54 19.62 11.47 -1.12
N SER A 55 20.22 12.55 -0.61
CA SER A 55 21.05 12.44 0.60
C SER A 55 20.18 12.22 1.82
N HIS A 56 20.46 11.17 2.60
CA HIS A 56 19.81 10.94 3.89
C HIS A 56 20.45 11.73 5.04
N GLN A 57 21.48 12.54 4.76
CA GLN A 57 22.07 13.41 5.77
C GLN A 57 21.10 14.56 6.07
N PRO A 58 20.68 14.78 7.33
CA PRO A 58 19.71 15.80 7.66
C PRO A 58 20.14 17.22 7.25
N ASP A 59 21.44 17.52 7.27
CA ASP A 59 21.95 18.84 6.86
C ASP A 59 21.82 19.11 5.35
N ALA A 60 21.50 18.10 4.54
CA ALA A 60 21.16 18.29 3.14
C ALA A 60 19.74 18.84 2.93
N VAL A 61 18.89 18.79 3.96
CA VAL A 61 17.52 19.33 3.89
C VAL A 61 17.53 20.83 4.09
N ASP A 62 17.21 21.56 3.03
CA ASP A 62 16.89 22.99 3.10
C ASP A 62 15.49 23.18 3.70
N LEU A 63 15.46 23.28 5.03
CA LEU A 63 14.23 23.42 5.80
C LEU A 63 13.48 24.72 5.50
N GLU A 64 14.18 25.82 5.21
CA GLU A 64 13.54 27.10 4.91
C GLU A 64 12.90 27.07 3.52
N ALA A 65 13.56 26.46 2.53
CA ALA A 65 12.96 26.20 1.22
C ALA A 65 11.74 25.27 1.33
N PHE A 66 11.83 24.19 2.12
CA PHE A 66 10.72 23.29 2.39
C PHE A 66 9.50 24.03 2.98
N MET A 67 9.70 24.82 4.04
CA MET A 67 8.63 25.60 4.66
C MET A 67 8.06 26.66 3.69
N SER A 68 8.91 27.30 2.88
CA SER A 68 8.49 28.25 1.85
C SER A 68 7.63 27.63 0.74
N ILE A 69 7.91 26.37 0.36
CA ILE A 69 7.04 25.62 -0.57
C ILE A 69 5.71 25.31 0.10
N SER A 70 5.73 24.82 1.34
CA SER A 70 4.51 24.53 2.12
C SER A 70 3.63 25.77 2.29
N ASP A 71 4.19 26.93 2.62
CA ASP A 71 3.44 28.19 2.79
C ASP A 71 2.82 28.71 1.49
N ARG A 72 3.38 28.33 0.34
CA ARG A 72 2.85 28.69 -0.99
C ARG A 72 2.00 27.57 -1.61
N PHE A 73 1.74 26.48 -0.88
CA PHE A 73 0.89 25.40 -1.37
C PHE A 73 -0.52 25.96 -1.68
N PRO A 74 -1.09 25.67 -2.86
CA PRO A 74 -2.29 26.37 -3.34
C PRO A 74 -3.55 26.05 -2.55
N ILE A 75 -3.57 24.93 -1.82
CA ILE A 75 -4.71 24.52 -1.01
C ILE A 75 -4.45 24.84 0.46
N PRO A 76 -5.39 25.53 1.15
CA PRO A 76 -5.29 25.73 2.59
C PRO A 76 -5.23 24.41 3.36
N PHE A 77 -4.31 24.32 4.31
CA PHE A 77 -4.26 23.19 5.24
C PHE A 77 -5.52 23.16 6.12
N GLY A 78 -5.97 21.96 6.48
CA GLY A 78 -7.10 21.77 7.39
C GLY A 78 -6.87 22.40 8.77
N THR A 79 -5.63 22.32 9.25
CA THR A 79 -5.10 23.00 10.44
C THR A 79 -3.58 23.14 10.31
N ASP A 80 -2.99 24.13 10.97
CA ASP A 80 -1.54 24.32 11.01
C ASP A 80 -0.85 23.41 12.06
N ALA A 81 -1.59 22.70 12.91
CA ALA A 81 -1.02 21.88 13.99
C ALA A 81 -0.03 20.82 13.49
N GLY A 82 -0.33 20.19 12.34
CA GLY A 82 0.47 19.18 11.67
C GLY A 82 1.59 19.73 10.77
N ARG A 83 1.94 21.02 10.89
CA ARG A 83 2.95 21.65 10.03
C ARG A 83 4.27 21.83 10.74
N VAL A 84 5.35 21.71 9.99
CA VAL A 84 6.74 21.91 10.43
C VAL A 84 6.92 23.28 11.08
N LYS A 85 6.37 24.33 10.47
CA LYS A 85 6.49 25.71 10.99
C LYS A 85 5.83 25.91 12.35
N SER A 86 4.88 25.06 12.72
CA SER A 86 4.15 25.09 13.98
C SER A 86 4.82 24.25 15.07
N GLN A 87 5.85 23.47 14.72
CA GLN A 87 6.59 22.68 15.69
C GLN A 87 7.67 23.52 16.39
N PRO A 88 8.05 23.16 17.63
CA PRO A 88 9.11 23.87 18.35
C PRO A 88 10.43 23.91 17.57
N VAL A 89 11.15 25.03 17.63
CA VAL A 89 12.38 25.28 16.85
C VAL A 89 13.47 24.25 17.17
N GLU A 90 13.54 23.78 18.41
CA GLU A 90 14.45 22.74 18.88
C GLU A 90 14.21 21.37 18.24
N ARG A 91 13.02 21.14 17.66
CA ARG A 91 12.70 19.91 16.92
C ARG A 91 13.20 19.94 15.49
N ARG A 92 13.59 21.11 14.94
CA ARG A 92 14.04 21.26 13.55
C ARG A 92 15.15 20.28 13.11
N PRO A 93 16.17 19.94 13.92
CA PRO A 93 17.15 18.91 13.55
C PRO A 93 16.52 17.53 13.33
N HIS A 94 15.57 17.13 14.19
CA HIS A 94 14.84 15.87 14.05
C HIS A 94 13.89 15.91 12.86
N ILE A 95 13.21 17.04 12.63
CA ILE A 95 12.31 17.23 11.49
C ILE A 95 13.07 17.16 10.16
N ARG A 96 14.32 17.66 10.08
CA ARG A 96 15.16 17.44 8.88
C ARG A 96 15.40 15.96 8.61
N GLN A 97 15.70 15.18 9.65
CA GLN A 97 15.84 13.72 9.51
C GLN A 97 14.52 13.09 9.04
N GLN A 98 13.39 13.55 9.56
CA GLN A 98 12.06 13.05 9.18
C GLN A 98 11.74 13.35 7.71
N ILE A 99 11.95 14.59 7.25
CA ILE A 99 11.78 14.98 5.84
C ILE A 99 12.64 14.11 4.94
N ALA A 100 13.93 13.91 5.29
CA ALA A 100 14.86 13.10 4.52
C ALA A 100 14.58 11.58 4.55
N SER A 101 13.74 11.14 5.48
CA SER A 101 13.39 9.74 5.67
C SER A 101 12.14 9.31 4.90
N ALA A 102 11.43 10.28 4.28
CA ALA A 102 10.23 10.03 3.51
C ALA A 102 10.54 9.39 2.16
N TYR A 103 9.76 8.40 1.74
CA TYR A 103 9.84 7.86 0.39
C TYR A 103 8.55 7.13 -0.04
N PRO A 104 8.31 7.03 -1.36
CA PRO A 104 7.34 6.08 -1.89
C PRO A 104 7.90 4.67 -1.78
N ILE A 105 7.04 3.70 -1.49
CA ILE A 105 7.42 2.30 -1.43
C ILE A 105 6.37 1.40 -2.09
N ILE A 106 6.85 0.43 -2.87
CA ILE A 106 6.03 -0.62 -3.48
C ILE A 106 6.62 -2.00 -3.20
N HIS A 107 5.78 -3.03 -3.24
CA HIS A 107 6.25 -4.41 -3.28
C HIS A 107 6.92 -4.73 -4.61
N GLU A 108 7.92 -5.60 -4.64
CA GLU A 108 8.62 -5.97 -5.87
C GLU A 108 7.70 -6.51 -6.99
N GLN A 109 6.64 -7.23 -6.64
CA GLN A 109 5.63 -7.68 -7.62
C GLN A 109 4.90 -6.52 -8.31
N VAL A 110 4.74 -5.40 -7.61
CA VAL A 110 4.10 -4.19 -8.14
C VAL A 110 5.03 -3.47 -9.12
N LEU A 111 6.35 -3.56 -8.93
CA LEU A 111 7.33 -3.04 -9.89
C LEU A 111 7.16 -3.70 -11.26
N PHE A 112 7.02 -5.04 -11.29
CA PHE A 112 6.78 -5.78 -12.53
C PHE A 112 5.43 -5.45 -13.15
N LEU A 113 4.39 -5.28 -12.33
CA LEU A 113 3.08 -4.80 -12.76
C LEU A 113 3.18 -3.43 -13.44
N TYR A 114 3.94 -2.48 -12.88
CA TYR A 114 4.09 -1.13 -13.46
C TYR A 114 4.81 -1.18 -14.82
N MET A 115 5.89 -1.94 -14.93
CA MET A 115 6.59 -2.11 -16.22
C MET A 115 5.69 -2.77 -17.27
N ASN A 116 4.95 -3.81 -16.91
CA ASN A 116 3.99 -4.47 -17.79
C ASN A 116 2.85 -3.54 -18.20
N PHE A 117 2.40 -2.66 -17.29
CA PHE A 117 1.37 -1.67 -17.59
C PHE A 117 1.85 -0.62 -18.58
N LEU A 118 3.07 -0.10 -18.41
CA LEU A 118 3.67 0.84 -19.36
C LEU A 118 3.81 0.18 -20.73
N GLU A 119 4.32 -1.05 -20.81
CA GLU A 119 4.41 -1.80 -22.08
C GLU A 119 3.05 -2.00 -22.74
N HIS A 120 2.01 -2.33 -21.95
CA HIS A 120 0.63 -2.41 -22.40
C HIS A 120 0.14 -1.08 -23.00
N LYS A 121 0.37 0.05 -22.31
CA LYS A 121 -0.02 1.37 -22.77
C LYS A 121 0.75 1.81 -24.02
N LEU A 122 2.02 1.42 -24.17
CA LEU A 122 2.79 1.68 -25.39
C LEU A 122 2.26 0.88 -26.58
N LYS A 123 1.88 -0.38 -26.37
CA LYS A 123 1.40 -1.28 -27.42
C LYS A 123 -0.01 -0.97 -27.88
N PHE A 124 -0.91 -0.66 -26.95
CA PHE A 124 -2.35 -0.55 -27.21
C PHE A 124 -2.94 0.84 -26.90
N GLY A 125 -2.11 1.81 -26.52
CA GLY A 125 -2.53 3.17 -26.17
C GLY A 125 -3.21 3.90 -27.31
N ASN A 126 -4.28 4.64 -27.00
CA ASN A 126 -4.84 5.62 -27.94
C ASN A 126 -3.97 6.90 -27.98
N PRO A 127 -4.23 7.86 -28.89
CA PRO A 127 -3.41 9.07 -28.99
C PRO A 127 -3.31 9.89 -27.68
N LYS A 128 -4.36 9.94 -26.86
CA LYS A 128 -4.35 10.65 -25.56
C LYS A 128 -3.44 9.92 -24.56
N GLU A 129 -3.57 8.61 -24.46
CA GLU A 129 -2.70 7.78 -23.63
C GLU A 129 -1.24 7.88 -24.06
N LEU A 130 -0.96 7.73 -25.36
CA LEU A 130 0.40 7.80 -25.89
C LEU A 130 1.03 9.18 -25.67
N SER A 131 0.25 10.26 -25.66
CA SER A 131 0.76 11.59 -25.32
C SER A 131 1.32 11.68 -23.89
N VAL A 132 0.86 10.80 -23.00
CA VAL A 132 1.35 10.69 -21.62
C VAL A 132 2.41 9.61 -21.50
N TYR A 133 2.14 8.37 -21.90
CA TYR A 133 2.98 7.22 -21.57
C TYR A 133 4.20 7.02 -22.47
N LYS A 134 4.22 7.57 -23.69
CA LYS A 134 5.22 7.22 -24.72
C LYS A 134 6.67 7.35 -24.24
N ASN A 135 6.94 8.35 -23.41
CA ASN A 135 8.29 8.67 -22.95
C ASN A 135 8.45 8.54 -21.42
N LEU A 136 7.45 8.01 -20.70
CA LEU A 136 7.56 7.88 -19.25
C LEU A 136 8.53 6.76 -18.90
N THR A 137 9.56 7.14 -18.16
CA THR A 137 10.35 6.19 -17.38
C THR A 137 9.56 5.71 -16.17
N LEU A 138 9.98 4.59 -15.59
CA LEU A 138 9.36 4.04 -14.39
C LEU A 138 9.37 5.02 -13.19
N PRO A 139 10.46 5.76 -12.88
CA PRO A 139 10.44 6.80 -11.85
C PRO A 139 9.47 7.95 -12.17
N GLU A 140 9.39 8.39 -13.43
CA GLU A 140 8.45 9.44 -13.83
C GLU A 140 6.99 8.95 -13.76
N PHE A 141 6.74 7.67 -14.04
CA PHE A 141 5.43 7.07 -13.85
C PHE A 141 5.03 7.06 -12.37
N VAL A 142 5.94 6.71 -11.46
CA VAL A 142 5.69 6.82 -10.01
C VAL A 142 5.47 8.26 -9.59
N GLN A 143 6.27 9.22 -10.09
CA GLN A 143 6.06 10.64 -9.83
C GLN A 143 4.65 11.07 -10.24
N ARG A 144 4.20 10.61 -11.41
CA ARG A 144 2.84 10.86 -11.90
C ARG A 144 1.76 10.27 -10.98
N LEU A 145 1.93 9.03 -10.50
CA LEU A 145 1.00 8.41 -9.55
C LEU A 145 0.93 9.13 -8.19
N LEU A 146 1.94 9.93 -7.84
CA LEU A 146 1.95 10.78 -6.65
C LEU A 146 1.32 12.15 -6.91
N GLU A 147 1.69 12.83 -7.99
CA GLU A 147 1.35 14.23 -8.24
C GLU A 147 0.02 14.47 -8.96
N LYS A 148 -0.50 13.48 -9.68
CA LYS A 148 -1.75 13.62 -10.45
C LYS A 148 -2.99 13.15 -9.68
N ARG A 149 -2.83 12.90 -8.38
CA ARG A 149 -3.92 12.62 -7.45
C ARG A 149 -4.80 13.85 -7.29
N CYS A 150 -6.05 13.64 -6.90
CA CYS A 150 -6.88 14.72 -6.40
C CYS A 150 -6.35 15.18 -5.03
N VAL A 151 -6.71 16.38 -4.62
CA VAL A 151 -6.46 16.87 -3.27
C VAL A 151 -7.22 16.02 -2.25
N TYR A 152 -8.51 15.80 -2.52
CA TYR A 152 -9.32 14.78 -1.85
C TYR A 152 -10.13 13.99 -2.89
N PHE A 153 -10.49 12.76 -2.54
CA PHE A 153 -11.27 11.86 -3.38
C PHE A 153 -12.09 10.91 -2.50
N VAL A 154 -13.40 11.15 -2.36
CA VAL A 154 -14.21 10.54 -1.30
C VAL A 154 -15.59 10.08 -1.75
N GLY A 155 -16.18 9.21 -0.93
CA GLY A 155 -17.53 8.71 -1.10
C GLY A 155 -17.73 7.78 -2.31
N MET A 156 -18.94 7.24 -2.44
CA MET A 156 -19.31 6.45 -3.63
C MET A 156 -19.53 7.31 -4.87
N LEU A 157 -19.65 8.63 -4.70
CA LEU A 157 -19.71 9.74 -5.66
C LEU A 157 -18.41 10.03 -6.43
N ASP A 158 -17.26 9.60 -5.91
CA ASP A 158 -15.97 10.24 -6.24
C ASP A 158 -16.08 11.76 -6.13
N ASP A 159 -16.55 12.27 -4.99
CA ASP A 159 -16.45 13.71 -4.73
C ASP A 159 -14.96 14.07 -4.64
N PHE A 160 -14.54 15.06 -5.42
CA PHE A 160 -13.13 15.38 -5.62
C PHE A 160 -12.86 16.88 -5.64
N MET A 161 -11.62 17.22 -5.31
CA MET A 161 -11.04 18.53 -5.57
C MET A 161 -9.67 18.37 -6.23
N LEU A 162 -9.39 19.13 -7.28
CA LEU A 162 -8.10 19.18 -7.96
C LEU A 162 -7.19 20.24 -7.35
N LEU A 163 -5.90 20.19 -7.68
CA LEU A 163 -4.89 21.08 -7.12
C LEU A 163 -5.11 22.57 -7.48
N ASP A 164 -5.83 22.84 -8.57
CA ASP A 164 -6.24 24.19 -8.97
C ASP A 164 -7.51 24.69 -8.25
N GLY A 165 -8.07 23.89 -7.34
CA GLY A 165 -9.28 24.19 -6.58
C GLY A 165 -10.59 23.80 -7.28
N THR A 166 -10.53 23.24 -8.49
CA THR A 166 -11.72 22.74 -9.19
C THR A 166 -12.33 21.57 -8.42
N HIS A 167 -13.63 21.62 -8.14
CA HIS A 167 -14.37 20.55 -7.46
C HIS A 167 -15.40 19.91 -8.39
N GLY A 168 -15.73 18.64 -8.14
CA GLY A 168 -16.72 17.90 -8.91
C GLY A 168 -17.03 16.54 -8.29
N TYR A 169 -17.86 15.76 -8.98
CA TYR A 169 -18.18 14.39 -8.60
C TYR A 169 -18.25 13.48 -9.83
N GLY A 170 -17.66 12.29 -9.74
CA GLY A 170 -17.66 11.29 -10.82
C GLY A 170 -16.95 11.76 -12.11
N GLY A 171 -17.19 11.05 -13.22
CA GLY A 171 -16.71 11.44 -14.56
C GLY A 171 -15.34 10.88 -14.94
N PHE A 172 -14.63 10.24 -14.01
CA PHE A 172 -13.32 9.63 -14.23
C PHE A 172 -13.34 8.46 -15.24
N GLU A 173 -14.53 7.93 -15.57
CA GLU A 173 -14.70 6.83 -16.53
C GLU A 173 -14.23 7.20 -17.94
N GLN A 174 -14.26 8.50 -18.28
CA GLN A 174 -13.84 8.99 -19.60
C GLN A 174 -12.37 9.40 -19.64
N THR A 175 -11.70 9.56 -18.49
CA THR A 175 -10.30 10.01 -18.40
C THR A 175 -9.37 9.07 -19.17
N GLY A 176 -8.61 9.61 -20.14
CA GLY A 176 -7.72 8.80 -20.98
C GLY A 176 -8.41 8.12 -22.16
N THR A 177 -9.72 8.29 -22.34
CA THR A 177 -10.44 7.90 -23.56
C THR A 177 -10.45 9.05 -24.57
N MET A 178 -10.95 8.78 -25.79
CA MET A 178 -11.18 9.84 -26.78
C MET A 178 -12.29 10.83 -26.38
N ASN A 179 -13.10 10.49 -25.37
CA ASN A 179 -14.19 11.30 -24.86
C ASN A 179 -13.84 12.02 -23.54
N GLU A 180 -12.57 11.99 -23.12
CA GLU A 180 -12.14 12.77 -21.96
C GLU A 180 -12.46 14.26 -22.16
N SER A 181 -12.79 14.96 -21.08
CA SER A 181 -13.15 16.38 -21.13
C SER A 181 -12.62 17.10 -19.90
N ALA A 182 -12.27 18.37 -20.05
CA ALA A 182 -11.81 19.19 -18.95
C ALA A 182 -12.88 19.26 -17.83
N PRO A 183 -12.48 19.24 -16.55
CA PRO A 183 -11.09 19.24 -16.05
C PRO A 183 -10.43 17.84 -16.01
N LEU A 184 -11.20 16.77 -16.23
CA LEU A 184 -10.77 15.37 -16.13
C LEU A 184 -10.11 14.86 -17.43
N GLU A 185 -8.95 15.42 -17.74
CA GLU A 185 -8.08 14.96 -18.82
C GLU A 185 -6.92 14.15 -18.26
N LEU A 186 -6.52 13.05 -18.92
CA LEU A 186 -5.45 12.17 -18.44
C LEU A 186 -4.14 12.90 -18.16
N LYS A 187 -3.79 13.91 -18.95
CA LYS A 187 -2.58 14.72 -18.70
C LYS A 187 -2.59 15.43 -17.33
N ASN A 188 -3.77 15.69 -16.77
CA ASN A 188 -3.97 16.48 -15.54
C ASN A 188 -4.28 15.62 -14.31
N VAL A 189 -4.95 14.47 -14.49
CA VAL A 189 -5.43 13.61 -13.40
C VAL A 189 -5.13 12.13 -13.66
N LEU A 190 -5.25 11.30 -12.63
CA LEU A 190 -5.21 9.85 -12.78
C LEU A 190 -6.49 9.32 -13.44
N SER A 191 -6.34 8.38 -14.38
CA SER A 191 -7.44 7.52 -14.83
C SER A 191 -7.73 6.39 -13.84
N TYR A 192 -8.88 5.71 -13.93
CA TYR A 192 -9.17 4.58 -13.02
C TYR A 192 -8.14 3.44 -13.07
N ASP A 193 -7.52 3.19 -14.23
CA ASP A 193 -6.41 2.25 -14.35
C ASP A 193 -5.22 2.68 -13.47
N GLU A 194 -4.90 3.97 -13.49
CA GLU A 194 -3.80 4.54 -12.69
C GLU A 194 -4.16 4.64 -11.21
N ILE A 195 -5.42 4.94 -10.87
CA ILE A 195 -5.90 4.93 -9.48
C ILE A 195 -5.73 3.52 -8.89
N LYS A 196 -6.08 2.48 -9.64
CA LYS A 196 -5.90 1.08 -9.23
C LYS A 196 -4.42 0.73 -8.97
N LEU A 197 -3.52 1.20 -9.83
CA LEU A 197 -2.07 1.03 -9.63
C LEU A 197 -1.54 1.84 -8.44
N SER A 198 -2.03 3.07 -8.25
CA SER A 198 -1.66 3.95 -7.14
C SER A 198 -2.11 3.39 -5.79
N ALA A 199 -3.16 2.55 -5.76
CA ALA A 199 -3.60 1.85 -4.56
C ALA A 199 -2.59 0.79 -4.06
N LEU A 200 -1.55 0.51 -4.85
CA LEU A 200 -0.41 -0.34 -4.49
C LEU A 200 0.88 0.49 -4.24
N LEU A 201 0.78 1.82 -4.25
CA LEU A 201 1.86 2.78 -3.98
C LEU A 201 1.68 3.42 -2.60
N TYR A 202 2.50 2.96 -1.65
CA TYR A 202 2.47 3.41 -0.27
C TYR A 202 3.53 4.47 0.00
N ALA A 203 3.47 5.10 1.16
CA ALA A 203 4.46 6.08 1.58
C ALA A 203 4.82 5.88 3.06
N SER A 204 6.09 6.01 3.40
CA SER A 204 6.63 5.81 4.75
C SER A 204 7.57 6.94 5.12
N THR A 205 7.51 7.40 6.37
CA THR A 205 8.41 8.42 6.91
C THR A 205 8.51 8.31 8.42
N HIS A 206 9.66 8.72 9.00
CA HIS A 206 9.64 9.18 10.39
C HIS A 206 8.79 10.46 10.49
N SER A 207 8.13 10.68 11.62
CA SER A 207 7.37 11.91 11.88
C SER A 207 7.34 12.25 13.37
N GLU A 208 7.13 13.54 13.68
CA GLU A 208 6.59 13.96 14.97
C GLU A 208 5.20 13.34 15.18
N PHE A 209 4.92 12.96 16.42
CA PHE A 209 3.59 12.60 16.91
C PHE A 209 3.11 13.70 17.86
N ILE A 210 2.09 14.42 17.43
CA ILE A 210 1.60 15.66 18.04
C ILE A 210 0.58 15.36 19.15
N ASN A 211 -0.22 14.31 18.96
CA ASN A 211 -1.21 13.77 19.88
C ASN A 211 -1.29 12.24 19.73
N ASP A 212 -2.29 11.60 20.35
CA ASP A 212 -2.44 10.15 20.38
C ASP A 212 -2.83 9.53 19.03
N GLY A 213 -3.24 10.33 18.04
CA GLY A 213 -3.71 9.86 16.74
C GLY A 213 -5.14 9.31 16.76
N SER A 214 -5.91 9.55 17.81
CA SER A 214 -7.33 9.17 17.86
C SER A 214 -8.10 9.76 16.67
N ARG A 215 -9.13 9.04 16.20
CA ARG A 215 -9.92 9.50 15.04
C ARG A 215 -10.56 10.88 15.22
N THR A 216 -10.81 11.29 16.46
CA THR A 216 -11.43 12.57 16.82
C THR A 216 -10.43 13.63 17.30
N ASN A 217 -9.12 13.42 17.06
CA ASN A 217 -8.08 14.31 17.57
C ASN A 217 -8.21 15.75 17.04
N ALA A 218 -8.67 15.92 15.79
CA ALA A 218 -8.95 17.21 15.15
C ALA A 218 -7.82 18.26 15.30
N GLY A 219 -6.56 17.80 15.34
CA GLY A 219 -5.38 18.67 15.42
C GLY A 219 -5.09 19.24 16.80
N ARG A 220 -5.74 18.73 17.86
CA ARG A 220 -5.44 19.13 19.24
C ARG A 220 -4.05 18.64 19.63
N VAL A 221 -3.20 19.53 20.11
CA VAL A 221 -1.84 19.18 20.56
C VAL A 221 -1.88 18.59 21.97
N GLU A 222 -1.32 17.38 22.15
CA GLU A 222 -1.17 16.79 23.48
C GLU A 222 -0.09 17.56 24.26
N GLN A 223 -0.48 18.11 25.41
CA GLN A 223 0.40 18.89 26.27
C GLN A 223 1.22 17.97 27.17
N ASP A 224 0.62 16.88 27.64
CA ASP A 224 1.31 15.88 28.46
C ASP A 224 1.97 14.83 27.57
N LYS A 225 3.22 15.11 27.18
CA LYS A 225 4.03 14.22 26.33
C LYS A 225 4.35 12.87 26.97
N SER A 226 4.04 12.64 28.25
CA SER A 226 4.19 11.31 28.87
C SER A 226 3.12 10.32 28.40
N ARG A 227 2.01 10.82 27.83
CA ARG A 227 0.86 10.02 27.38
C ARG A 227 1.01 9.45 25.97
N ILE A 228 1.95 9.99 25.19
CA ILE A 228 2.15 9.62 23.78
C ILE A 228 3.61 9.27 23.50
N GLU A 229 3.84 8.50 22.45
CA GLU A 229 5.11 8.57 21.76
C GLU A 229 5.21 9.92 21.05
N THR A 230 6.39 10.54 21.07
CA THR A 230 6.59 11.88 20.46
C THR A 230 7.15 11.80 19.04
N ASN A 231 7.59 10.62 18.64
CA ASN A 231 8.12 10.34 17.31
C ASN A 231 8.00 8.85 17.01
N GLY A 232 7.94 8.53 15.72
CA GLY A 232 7.85 7.17 15.21
C GLY A 232 7.88 7.13 13.70
N ILE A 233 7.60 5.96 13.14
CA ILE A 233 7.32 5.80 11.71
C ILE A 233 5.82 5.89 11.52
N ILE A 234 5.39 6.59 10.49
CA ILE A 234 4.03 6.53 9.96
C ILE A 234 4.04 6.07 8.52
N MET A 235 3.19 5.10 8.21
CA MET A 235 3.04 4.54 6.88
C MET A 235 1.58 4.66 6.40
N GLY A 236 1.39 5.27 5.24
CA GLY A 236 0.10 5.34 4.55
C GLY A 236 -0.12 4.09 3.71
N LEU A 237 -1.08 3.26 4.10
CA LEU A 237 -1.44 2.03 3.39
C LEU A 237 -2.80 2.17 2.72
N ILE A 238 -2.89 1.75 1.46
CA ILE A 238 -4.11 1.91 0.66
C ILE A 238 -4.82 0.56 0.52
N GLY A 239 -6.06 0.50 1.01
CA GLY A 239 -6.91 -0.69 0.92
C GLY A 239 -7.63 -0.82 -0.42
N SER A 240 -8.38 -1.91 -0.58
CA SER A 240 -9.25 -2.09 -1.74
C SER A 240 -10.48 -1.19 -1.67
N ARG A 241 -10.95 -0.72 -2.83
CA ARG A 241 -12.14 0.13 -2.95
C ARG A 241 -13.19 -0.49 -3.87
N PHE A 242 -14.37 -0.80 -3.31
CA PHE A 242 -15.50 -1.38 -4.05
C PHE A 242 -16.67 -0.42 -4.29
N GLY A 243 -16.52 0.86 -3.92
CA GLY A 243 -17.58 1.87 -4.05
C GLY A 243 -17.97 2.21 -5.49
N ARG A 244 -17.15 1.81 -6.47
CA ARG A 244 -17.38 2.03 -7.91
C ARG A 244 -17.32 0.74 -8.71
N SER A 245 -18.44 0.38 -9.30
CA SER A 245 -18.56 -0.83 -10.11
C SER A 245 -17.73 -0.74 -11.39
N ASN A 246 -17.22 -1.88 -11.87
CA ASN A 246 -16.49 -2.00 -13.14
C ASN A 246 -15.09 -1.37 -13.21
N VAL A 247 -14.56 -0.86 -12.10
CA VAL A 247 -13.24 -0.21 -12.05
C VAL A 247 -12.46 -0.61 -10.80
N MET A 248 -11.15 -0.34 -10.78
CA MET A 248 -10.27 -0.62 -9.65
C MET A 248 -10.33 -2.09 -9.19
N GLU A 249 -10.41 -2.36 -7.89
CA GLU A 249 -10.47 -3.74 -7.37
C GLU A 249 -11.74 -4.50 -7.78
N CYS A 250 -12.82 -3.82 -8.18
CA CYS A 250 -14.01 -4.51 -8.70
C CYS A 250 -13.67 -5.37 -9.91
N GLU A 251 -12.75 -4.91 -10.78
CA GLU A 251 -12.37 -5.62 -12.00
C GLU A 251 -11.78 -7.00 -11.74
N ASP A 252 -11.10 -7.18 -10.60
CA ASP A 252 -10.34 -8.40 -10.30
C ASP A 252 -11.02 -9.30 -9.26
N ILE A 253 -11.77 -8.71 -8.33
CA ILE A 253 -12.31 -9.40 -7.16
C ILE A 253 -13.81 -9.64 -7.29
N LEU A 254 -14.55 -8.72 -7.90
CA LEU A 254 -15.98 -8.88 -8.12
C LEU A 254 -16.24 -9.58 -9.47
N ILE A 255 -17.18 -10.52 -9.45
CA ILE A 255 -17.61 -11.25 -10.62
C ILE A 255 -19.10 -10.97 -10.83
N THR A 256 -19.41 -10.15 -11.84
CA THR A 256 -20.79 -9.71 -12.17
C THR A 256 -21.15 -10.07 -13.61
N ARG A 257 -22.46 -10.12 -13.92
CA ARG A 257 -22.96 -10.43 -15.27
C ARG A 257 -22.50 -9.38 -16.30
N GLU A 258 -22.49 -8.12 -15.89
CA GLU A 258 -22.20 -6.97 -16.75
C GLU A 258 -20.69 -6.83 -17.00
N GLN A 259 -19.87 -7.08 -15.96
CA GLN A 259 -18.43 -6.91 -16.01
C GLN A 259 -17.74 -8.13 -16.63
N ASN A 260 -18.03 -9.34 -16.13
CA ASN A 260 -17.25 -10.54 -16.40
C ASN A 260 -17.74 -11.25 -17.66
N THR A 261 -17.58 -10.57 -18.81
CA THR A 261 -17.99 -11.05 -20.14
C THR A 261 -16.80 -11.26 -21.06
N ALA A 262 -16.98 -12.09 -22.08
CA ALA A 262 -15.98 -12.34 -23.13
C ALA A 262 -15.52 -11.04 -23.82
N ASN A 263 -16.47 -10.14 -24.11
CA ASN A 263 -16.21 -8.88 -24.81
C ASN A 263 -15.36 -7.92 -23.98
N ARG A 264 -15.35 -8.07 -22.66
CA ARG A 264 -14.50 -7.31 -21.73
C ARG A 264 -13.18 -8.05 -21.40
N GLY A 265 -12.84 -9.09 -22.16
CA GLY A 265 -11.59 -9.85 -22.03
C GLY A 265 -11.62 -10.98 -20.99
N TYR A 266 -12.72 -11.16 -20.25
CA TYR A 266 -12.80 -12.19 -19.19
C TYR A 266 -12.96 -13.62 -19.75
N GLY A 267 -12.34 -14.58 -19.04
CA GLY A 267 -12.35 -16.00 -19.38
C GLY A 267 -11.30 -16.42 -20.42
N TYR A 268 -10.43 -15.51 -20.86
CA TYR A 268 -9.39 -15.81 -21.84
C TYR A 268 -8.08 -16.23 -21.15
N SER A 269 -7.51 -17.38 -21.53
CA SER A 269 -6.27 -17.93 -20.92
C SER A 269 -5.08 -18.05 -21.90
N GLY A 270 -5.23 -17.61 -23.14
CA GLY A 270 -4.17 -17.65 -24.16
C GLY A 270 -3.30 -16.38 -24.22
N SER A 271 -2.54 -16.25 -25.31
CA SER A 271 -1.78 -15.05 -25.66
C SER A 271 -2.71 -13.92 -26.07
N ALA A 272 -2.65 -12.78 -25.39
CA ALA A 272 -3.58 -11.68 -25.66
C ALA A 272 -3.46 -11.14 -27.09
N GLU A 273 -4.60 -11.09 -27.80
CA GLU A 273 -4.67 -10.64 -29.20
C GLU A 273 -5.09 -9.18 -29.33
N ASN A 274 -5.74 -8.64 -28.29
CA ASN A 274 -6.26 -7.27 -28.28
C ASN A 274 -6.07 -6.60 -26.91
N ARG A 275 -6.36 -5.30 -26.86
CA ARG A 275 -6.18 -4.45 -25.68
C ARG A 275 -6.87 -5.01 -24.43
N VAL A 276 -8.15 -5.36 -24.51
CA VAL A 276 -8.91 -5.77 -23.31
C VAL A 276 -8.45 -7.13 -22.78
N GLN A 277 -8.06 -8.06 -23.67
CA GLN A 277 -7.47 -9.33 -23.26
C GLN A 277 -6.09 -9.13 -22.62
N ASP A 278 -5.29 -8.20 -23.15
CA ASP A 278 -3.94 -7.94 -22.64
C ASP A 278 -3.95 -7.28 -21.27
N TYR A 279 -4.89 -6.35 -21.06
CA TYR A 279 -5.11 -5.72 -19.75
C TYR A 279 -5.54 -6.77 -18.71
N ARG A 280 -6.44 -7.70 -19.05
CA ARG A 280 -6.79 -8.81 -18.14
C ARG A 280 -5.62 -9.76 -17.88
N ARG A 281 -4.83 -10.09 -18.91
CA ARG A 281 -3.63 -10.91 -18.79
C ARG A 281 -2.64 -10.31 -17.79
N LEU A 282 -2.42 -9.00 -17.83
CA LEU A 282 -1.53 -8.28 -16.92
C LEU A 282 -1.92 -8.48 -15.46
N TRP A 283 -3.19 -8.25 -15.11
CA TRP A 283 -3.68 -8.39 -13.73
C TRP A 283 -3.70 -9.85 -13.28
N ARG A 284 -4.09 -10.76 -14.18
CA ARG A 284 -4.02 -12.20 -13.94
C ARG A 284 -2.59 -12.66 -13.63
N GLN A 285 -1.61 -12.20 -14.40
CA GLN A 285 -0.20 -12.52 -14.18
C GLN A 285 0.32 -11.92 -12.88
N PHE A 286 -0.03 -10.67 -12.56
CA PHE A 286 0.32 -10.05 -11.29
C PHE A 286 -0.17 -10.88 -10.11
N TYR A 287 -1.42 -11.33 -10.12
CA TYR A 287 -1.94 -12.20 -9.06
C TYR A 287 -1.54 -13.67 -9.21
N GLU A 288 -0.73 -14.07 -10.20
CA GLU A 288 -0.43 -15.47 -10.52
C GLU A 288 -1.69 -16.36 -10.59
N GLU A 289 -2.77 -15.83 -11.19
CA GLU A 289 -3.98 -16.59 -11.43
C GLU A 289 -3.89 -17.33 -12.77
N PRO A 290 -4.35 -18.59 -12.87
CA PRO A 290 -4.24 -19.35 -14.11
C PRO A 290 -5.24 -18.88 -15.20
N LYS A 291 -6.35 -18.26 -14.79
CA LYS A 291 -7.36 -17.72 -15.69
C LYS A 291 -8.17 -16.61 -15.02
N ASP A 292 -8.77 -15.75 -15.83
CA ASP A 292 -9.89 -14.90 -15.42
C ASP A 292 -11.20 -15.68 -15.51
N PHE A 293 -12.24 -15.19 -14.84
CA PHE A 293 -13.53 -15.87 -14.78
C PHE A 293 -14.64 -15.05 -15.44
N ARG A 294 -15.46 -15.71 -16.26
CA ARG A 294 -16.77 -15.16 -16.65
C ARG A 294 -17.80 -15.45 -15.58
N TYR A 295 -18.86 -14.65 -15.55
CA TYR A 295 -19.91 -14.80 -14.54
C TYR A 295 -20.51 -16.21 -14.49
N ASN A 296 -20.84 -16.79 -15.65
CA ASN A 296 -21.49 -18.11 -15.74
C ASN A 296 -20.54 -19.28 -15.45
N ASP A 297 -19.22 -19.05 -15.51
CA ASP A 297 -18.20 -20.08 -15.30
C ASP A 297 -17.89 -20.32 -13.82
N VAL A 298 -18.50 -19.53 -12.94
CA VAL A 298 -18.22 -19.52 -11.49
C VAL A 298 -19.46 -19.92 -10.73
N GLN A 299 -19.31 -20.84 -9.77
CA GLN A 299 -20.31 -21.13 -8.76
C GLN A 299 -19.82 -20.59 -7.42
N ALA A 300 -20.70 -19.90 -6.69
CA ALA A 300 -20.40 -19.42 -5.34
C ALA A 300 -20.47 -20.59 -4.35
N ASP A 301 -19.36 -21.32 -4.24
CA ASP A 301 -19.25 -22.55 -3.45
C ASP A 301 -18.98 -22.32 -1.96
N GLY A 302 -18.85 -21.05 -1.54
CA GLY A 302 -18.53 -20.68 -0.16
C GLY A 302 -17.04 -20.83 0.19
N LYS A 303 -16.21 -21.35 -0.72
CA LYS A 303 -14.78 -21.58 -0.48
C LYS A 303 -13.95 -20.44 -1.05
N ARG A 304 -13.74 -20.42 -2.37
CA ARG A 304 -13.06 -19.32 -3.06
C ARG A 304 -14.05 -18.22 -3.40
N PHE A 305 -15.22 -18.61 -3.89
CA PHE A 305 -16.23 -17.67 -4.36
C PHE A 305 -17.41 -17.65 -3.40
N ILE A 306 -17.78 -16.46 -2.94
CA ILE A 306 -18.98 -16.27 -2.11
C ILE A 306 -20.01 -15.45 -2.86
N GLN A 307 -21.28 -15.71 -2.57
CA GLN A 307 -22.40 -14.96 -3.12
C GLN A 307 -22.63 -13.72 -2.24
N LEU A 308 -22.58 -12.54 -2.86
CA LEU A 308 -23.05 -11.30 -2.26
C LEU A 308 -24.47 -10.98 -2.78
N LYS A 309 -25.02 -9.82 -2.37
CA LYS A 309 -26.32 -9.34 -2.84
C LYS A 309 -26.31 -9.08 -4.36
N HIS A 310 -27.50 -9.07 -4.98
CA HIS A 310 -27.73 -8.69 -6.39
C HIS A 310 -26.88 -9.47 -7.42
N ASP A 311 -26.79 -10.79 -7.29
CA ASP A 311 -26.04 -11.64 -8.24
C ASP A 311 -24.55 -11.29 -8.36
N ILE A 312 -23.94 -10.63 -7.35
CA ILE A 312 -22.50 -10.36 -7.33
C ILE A 312 -21.78 -11.53 -6.66
N LYS A 313 -20.76 -12.09 -7.30
CA LYS A 313 -19.86 -13.07 -6.68
C LYS A 313 -18.55 -12.38 -6.27
N PHE A 314 -17.97 -12.82 -5.16
CA PHE A 314 -16.75 -12.23 -4.60
C PHE A 314 -15.65 -13.29 -4.51
N ASP A 315 -14.48 -13.00 -5.06
CA ASP A 315 -13.31 -13.88 -5.04
C ASP A 315 -12.43 -13.62 -3.80
N LYS A 316 -12.56 -14.50 -2.80
CA LYS A 316 -11.79 -14.44 -1.55
C LYS A 316 -10.29 -14.60 -1.77
N GLN A 317 -9.89 -15.38 -2.78
CA GLN A 317 -8.49 -15.65 -3.06
C GLN A 317 -7.78 -14.40 -3.60
N VAL A 318 -8.37 -13.74 -4.59
CA VAL A 318 -7.77 -12.52 -5.17
C VAL A 318 -7.80 -11.38 -4.15
N MET A 319 -8.82 -11.28 -3.30
CA MET A 319 -8.83 -10.34 -2.17
C MET A 319 -7.66 -10.61 -1.20
N GLY A 320 -7.41 -11.87 -0.83
CA GLY A 320 -6.27 -12.25 0.00
C GLY A 320 -4.94 -11.85 -0.65
N LYS A 321 -4.77 -12.10 -1.95
CA LYS A 321 -3.58 -11.68 -2.70
C LYS A 321 -3.42 -10.15 -2.70
N ARG A 322 -4.50 -9.39 -2.90
CA ARG A 322 -4.48 -7.92 -2.82
C ARG A 322 -4.02 -7.41 -1.45
N PHE A 323 -4.40 -8.08 -0.35
CA PHE A 323 -3.92 -7.77 0.99
C PHE A 323 -2.46 -8.19 1.23
N ALA A 324 -2.05 -9.36 0.72
CA ALA A 324 -0.70 -9.89 0.90
C ALA A 324 0.37 -8.88 0.48
N ILE A 325 0.15 -8.16 -0.63
CA ILE A 325 1.05 -7.11 -1.11
C ILE A 325 1.21 -5.97 -0.10
N SER A 326 0.12 -5.49 0.50
CA SER A 326 0.18 -4.45 1.53
C SER A 326 0.89 -4.93 2.79
N PHE A 327 0.64 -6.17 3.20
CA PHE A 327 1.21 -6.72 4.44
C PHE A 327 2.70 -7.02 4.30
N ASP A 328 3.13 -7.60 3.18
CA ASP A 328 4.54 -7.82 2.92
C ASP A 328 5.31 -6.50 2.90
N THR A 329 4.74 -5.49 2.26
CA THR A 329 5.37 -4.15 2.21
C THR A 329 5.49 -3.55 3.62
N LEU A 330 4.42 -3.61 4.43
CA LEU A 330 4.45 -3.14 5.81
C LEU A 330 5.48 -3.89 6.67
N LEU A 331 5.49 -5.22 6.61
CA LEU A 331 6.37 -6.04 7.44
C LEU A 331 7.85 -5.84 7.08
N LEU A 332 8.17 -5.78 5.79
CA LEU A 332 9.54 -5.56 5.32
C LEU A 332 10.03 -4.13 5.62
N GLU A 333 9.17 -3.13 5.44
CA GLU A 333 9.46 -1.74 5.82
C GLU A 333 9.67 -1.62 7.33
N ALA A 334 8.81 -2.24 8.13
CA ALA A 334 8.92 -2.23 9.58
C ALA A 334 10.22 -2.88 10.05
N GLU A 335 10.58 -4.04 9.48
CA GLU A 335 11.85 -4.72 9.75
C GLU A 335 13.03 -3.80 9.41
N ALA A 336 13.03 -3.17 8.23
CA ALA A 336 14.13 -2.30 7.80
C ALA A 336 14.30 -1.08 8.72
N ARG A 337 13.20 -0.42 9.09
CA ARG A 337 13.23 0.73 10.02
C ARG A 337 13.68 0.33 11.41
N ALA A 338 13.19 -0.80 11.92
CA ALA A 338 13.53 -1.33 13.24
C ALA A 338 15.01 -1.73 13.34
N ALA A 339 15.50 -2.46 12.32
CA ALA A 339 16.91 -2.83 12.20
C ALA A 339 17.81 -1.59 12.14
N SER A 340 17.45 -0.59 11.31
CA SER A 340 18.19 0.68 11.23
C SER A 340 18.19 1.47 12.54
N ALA A 341 17.12 1.36 13.34
CA ALA A 341 17.04 2.02 14.64
C ALA A 341 17.70 1.23 15.78
N GLY A 342 18.09 -0.03 15.55
CA GLY A 342 18.60 -0.93 16.58
C GLY A 342 17.56 -1.21 17.70
N LYS A 343 16.27 -1.17 17.38
CA LYS A 343 15.16 -1.35 18.34
C LYS A 343 14.11 -2.27 17.75
N PRO A 344 13.45 -3.12 18.57
CA PRO A 344 12.32 -3.89 18.07
C PRO A 344 11.15 -2.96 17.70
N ALA A 345 10.46 -3.26 16.60
CA ALA A 345 9.27 -2.56 16.15
C ALA A 345 8.02 -2.97 16.93
N TYR A 346 7.20 -1.97 17.24
CA TYR A 346 5.81 -2.13 17.64
C TYR A 346 4.92 -1.64 16.50
N ILE A 347 4.32 -2.56 15.76
CA ILE A 347 3.50 -2.24 14.59
C ILE A 347 2.06 -2.06 15.02
N HIS A 348 1.50 -0.87 14.84
CA HIS A 348 0.06 -0.59 14.98
C HIS A 348 -0.63 -0.75 13.63
N VAL A 349 -1.51 -1.74 13.54
CA VAL A 349 -2.24 -2.11 12.33
C VAL A 349 -3.71 -1.71 12.48
N VAL A 350 -4.21 -0.94 11.51
CA VAL A 350 -5.64 -0.66 11.34
C VAL A 350 -6.19 -1.35 10.09
N GLY A 351 -7.50 -1.54 10.02
CA GLY A 351 -8.16 -2.13 8.86
C GLY A 351 -8.11 -1.23 7.62
N ILE A 352 -7.25 -1.56 6.65
CA ILE A 352 -7.22 -0.91 5.33
C ILE A 352 -8.31 -1.48 4.41
N GLY A 353 -9.16 -0.63 3.84
CA GLY A 353 -10.27 -1.08 2.98
C GLY A 353 -11.37 -1.88 3.70
N LEU A 354 -11.37 -1.90 5.03
CA LEU A 354 -12.38 -2.58 5.86
C LEU A 354 -13.50 -1.65 6.37
N GLY A 355 -13.35 -0.33 6.17
CA GLY A 355 -14.34 0.68 6.52
C GLY A 355 -15.43 0.81 5.46
N VAL A 356 -15.78 2.05 5.09
CA VAL A 356 -16.83 2.35 4.08
C VAL A 356 -16.53 1.78 2.68
N TRP A 357 -15.30 1.30 2.46
CA TRP A 357 -14.84 0.73 1.20
C TRP A 357 -15.06 -0.77 1.04
N LYS A 358 -15.44 -1.50 2.12
CA LYS A 358 -15.71 -2.94 2.04
C LYS A 358 -17.05 -3.24 1.36
N VAL A 359 -17.14 -4.44 0.79
CA VAL A 359 -18.34 -4.99 0.14
C VAL A 359 -18.82 -6.30 0.80
N SER A 360 -18.01 -6.89 1.67
CA SER A 360 -18.34 -8.11 2.42
C SER A 360 -17.76 -8.09 3.83
N ASP A 361 -18.52 -8.60 4.81
CA ASP A 361 -18.04 -8.76 6.18
C ASP A 361 -16.92 -9.81 6.30
N GLN A 362 -16.86 -10.77 5.36
CA GLN A 362 -15.77 -11.74 5.30
C GLN A 362 -14.42 -11.11 4.94
N GLN A 363 -14.37 -9.84 4.52
CA GLN A 363 -13.08 -9.17 4.25
C GLN A 363 -12.21 -9.07 5.51
N GLU A 364 -12.80 -8.93 6.69
CA GLU A 364 -12.03 -8.89 7.95
C GLU A 364 -11.39 -10.26 8.26
N GLU A 365 -12.13 -11.34 8.03
CA GLU A 365 -11.59 -12.71 8.12
C GLU A 365 -10.44 -12.93 7.13
N ILE A 366 -10.62 -12.53 5.87
CA ILE A 366 -9.59 -12.66 4.83
C ILE A 366 -8.37 -11.82 5.17
N PHE A 367 -8.57 -10.62 5.73
CA PHE A 367 -7.50 -9.74 6.19
C PHE A 367 -6.64 -10.45 7.24
N LEU A 368 -7.25 -10.92 8.35
CA LEU A 368 -6.51 -11.55 9.44
C LEU A 368 -5.89 -12.89 8.99
N ALA A 369 -6.60 -13.68 8.18
CA ALA A 369 -6.07 -14.91 7.59
C ALA A 369 -4.80 -14.65 6.77
N THR A 370 -4.87 -13.65 5.90
CA THR A 370 -3.75 -13.28 5.03
C THR A 370 -2.60 -12.71 5.85
N PHE A 371 -2.88 -11.86 6.85
CA PHE A 371 -1.83 -11.29 7.70
C PHE A 371 -1.09 -12.38 8.48
N GLU A 372 -1.80 -13.36 9.05
CA GLU A 372 -1.16 -14.51 9.71
C GLU A 372 -0.28 -15.28 8.72
N GLN A 373 -0.80 -15.55 7.53
CA GLN A 373 -0.07 -16.25 6.49
C GLN A 373 1.22 -15.52 6.11
N ARG A 374 1.18 -14.19 5.96
CA ARG A 374 2.34 -13.37 5.61
C ARG A 374 3.36 -13.27 6.75
N LEU A 375 2.89 -13.10 8.00
CA LEU A 375 3.75 -13.13 9.18
C LEU A 375 4.56 -14.44 9.26
N ARG A 376 3.89 -15.58 9.06
CA ARG A 376 4.55 -16.89 9.08
C ARG A 376 5.47 -17.11 7.88
N ALA A 377 5.10 -16.60 6.71
CA ALA A 377 5.90 -16.75 5.50
C ALA A 377 7.21 -15.95 5.54
N LEU A 378 7.19 -14.81 6.23
CA LEU A 378 8.33 -13.92 6.34
C LEU A 378 9.07 -14.05 7.68
N SER A 379 8.57 -14.82 8.65
CA SER A 379 9.03 -14.85 10.06
C SER A 379 10.55 -14.93 10.21
N ALA A 380 11.21 -15.80 9.45
CA ALA A 380 12.66 -15.98 9.47
C ALA A 380 13.47 -14.72 9.10
N LYS A 381 12.84 -13.72 8.47
CA LYS A 381 13.43 -12.43 8.09
C LYS A 381 12.99 -11.29 9.00
N LEU A 382 11.92 -11.45 9.77
CA LEU A 382 11.33 -10.40 10.59
C LEU A 382 11.96 -10.38 11.99
N THR A 383 13.29 -10.25 12.04
CA THR A 383 14.09 -10.40 13.27
C THR A 383 14.03 -9.22 14.24
N HIS A 384 13.48 -8.08 13.80
CA HIS A 384 13.34 -6.87 14.59
C HIS A 384 11.86 -6.50 14.81
N ILE A 385 10.90 -7.37 14.50
CA ILE A 385 9.48 -7.11 14.82
C ILE A 385 9.14 -7.76 16.17
N GLY A 386 8.99 -6.94 17.20
CA GLY A 386 8.62 -7.47 18.53
C GLY A 386 7.12 -7.66 18.71
N VAL A 387 6.31 -6.72 18.21
CA VAL A 387 4.85 -6.74 18.39
C VAL A 387 4.12 -6.32 17.11
N VAL A 388 3.06 -7.06 16.78
CA VAL A 388 2.01 -6.61 15.86
C VAL A 388 0.71 -6.46 16.63
N HIS A 389 0.19 -5.23 16.64
CA HIS A 389 -1.04 -4.87 17.32
C HIS A 389 -2.14 -4.53 16.32
N PHE A 390 -3.13 -5.41 16.21
CA PHE A 390 -4.34 -5.19 15.43
C PHE A 390 -5.33 -4.37 16.26
N SER A 391 -5.55 -3.12 15.84
CA SER A 391 -6.45 -2.20 16.53
C SER A 391 -7.73 -1.94 15.76
N TRP A 392 -8.84 -1.84 16.48
CA TRP A 392 -10.19 -1.56 15.93
C TRP A 392 -10.76 -2.67 15.03
N PHE A 393 -10.33 -3.91 15.24
CA PHE A 393 -10.94 -5.09 14.64
C PHE A 393 -12.11 -5.58 15.50
N HIS A 394 -13.16 -6.10 14.85
CA HIS A 394 -14.32 -6.71 15.52
C HIS A 394 -14.03 -8.15 15.94
N LEU A 395 -13.17 -8.84 15.19
CA LEU A 395 -12.71 -10.18 15.53
C LEU A 395 -11.61 -10.10 16.60
N ASP A 396 -11.81 -10.78 17.72
CA ASP A 396 -10.83 -10.93 18.80
C ASP A 396 -9.80 -12.04 18.54
N LYS A 397 -10.06 -12.88 17.53
CA LYS A 397 -9.21 -13.98 17.13
C LYS A 397 -9.46 -14.39 15.67
N TRP A 398 -8.38 -14.76 14.99
CA TRP A 398 -8.43 -15.55 13.76
C TRP A 398 -7.21 -16.48 13.68
N GLY A 399 -7.43 -17.77 13.46
CA GLY A 399 -6.33 -18.74 13.39
C GLY A 399 -5.41 -18.65 14.61
N GLY A 400 -4.13 -18.39 14.35
CA GLY A 400 -3.10 -18.15 15.37
C GLY A 400 -2.96 -16.70 15.85
N LEU A 401 -3.75 -15.77 15.33
CA LEU A 401 -3.79 -14.38 15.77
C LEU A 401 -4.86 -14.22 16.85
N PHE A 402 -4.44 -13.97 18.09
CA PHE A 402 -5.28 -13.56 19.22
C PHE A 402 -4.42 -12.77 20.22
N ASP A 403 -5.04 -11.99 21.10
CA ASP A 403 -4.29 -11.22 22.08
C ASP A 403 -3.43 -12.10 22.99
N GLY A 404 -2.13 -11.79 23.07
CA GLY A 404 -1.16 -12.57 23.83
C GLY A 404 -0.59 -13.78 23.09
N ALA A 405 -0.98 -14.03 21.83
CA ALA A 405 -0.33 -15.04 21.01
C ALA A 405 1.11 -14.65 20.66
N CYS A 406 1.93 -15.65 20.34
CA CYS A 406 3.28 -15.47 19.80
C CYS A 406 3.39 -16.27 18.50
N ILE A 407 3.79 -15.61 17.41
CA ILE A 407 4.21 -16.29 16.19
C ILE A 407 5.66 -16.71 16.40
N GLU A 408 5.85 -17.94 16.88
CA GLU A 408 7.16 -18.50 17.20
C GLU A 408 8.06 -18.58 15.95
N GLU A 409 9.30 -18.14 16.12
CA GLU A 409 10.36 -18.27 15.13
C GLU A 409 11.68 -18.46 15.90
N PRO A 410 12.29 -19.67 15.90
CA PRO A 410 13.48 -19.95 16.67
C PRO A 410 14.67 -19.02 16.38
N ALA A 411 14.75 -18.48 15.16
CA ALA A 411 15.79 -17.51 14.80
C ALA A 411 15.51 -16.08 15.31
N HIS A 412 14.30 -15.80 15.80
CA HIS A 412 13.94 -14.47 16.29
C HIS A 412 14.58 -14.19 17.66
N PRO A 413 15.23 -13.03 17.87
CA PRO A 413 15.91 -12.71 19.13
C PRO A 413 15.02 -12.75 20.38
N GLN A 414 13.71 -12.56 20.21
CA GLN A 414 12.71 -12.61 21.29
C GLN A 414 11.89 -13.92 21.30
N GLY A 415 12.29 -14.95 20.53
CA GLY A 415 11.60 -16.23 20.40
C GLY A 415 10.39 -16.22 19.45
N GLY A 416 9.93 -15.05 19.04
CA GLY A 416 8.89 -14.86 18.03
C GLY A 416 8.31 -13.44 18.07
N ILE A 417 7.22 -13.25 17.35
CA ILE A 417 6.51 -11.97 17.23
C ILE A 417 5.24 -12.02 18.10
N GLN A 418 5.10 -11.10 19.05
CA GLN A 418 3.90 -11.03 19.88
C GLN A 418 2.73 -10.43 19.11
N VAL A 419 1.53 -10.98 19.32
CA VAL A 419 0.29 -10.48 18.76
C VAL A 419 -0.53 -9.81 19.85
N ARG A 420 -1.04 -8.62 19.53
CA ARG A 420 -2.02 -7.89 20.36
C ARG A 420 -3.27 -7.62 19.55
N ILE A 421 -4.43 -7.80 20.19
CA ILE A 421 -5.73 -7.43 19.59
C ILE A 421 -6.52 -6.68 20.65
N SER A 422 -6.58 -5.36 20.51
CA SER A 422 -7.33 -4.50 21.41
C SER A 422 -7.53 -3.12 20.77
N VAL A 423 -8.28 -2.25 21.43
CA VAL A 423 -8.40 -0.85 20.98
C VAL A 423 -7.23 -0.04 21.50
N ARG A 424 -6.47 0.58 20.58
CA ARG A 424 -5.37 1.48 20.87
C ARG A 424 -5.30 2.60 19.83
N ASN A 425 -5.03 3.83 20.24
CA ASN A 425 -4.73 4.88 19.27
C ASN A 425 -3.34 4.62 18.65
N PRO A 426 -2.99 5.23 17.51
CA PRO A 426 -1.67 5.05 16.90
C PRO A 426 -0.49 5.40 17.82
N ALA A 427 -0.56 6.56 18.48
CA ALA A 427 0.59 7.18 19.14
C ALA A 427 0.51 7.17 20.69
N ASP A 428 -0.39 6.40 21.31
CA ASP A 428 -0.36 6.21 22.78
C ASP A 428 1.06 5.82 23.25
N LYS A 429 1.42 6.12 24.50
CA LYS A 429 2.75 5.78 25.02
C LYS A 429 2.96 4.25 25.06
N LEU A 430 4.11 3.79 24.58
CA LEU A 430 4.52 2.40 24.73
C LEU A 430 5.12 2.15 26.11
N LYS A 431 4.78 0.99 26.70
CA LYS A 431 5.34 0.56 27.98
C LYS A 431 6.79 0.07 27.84
N GLU A 432 7.13 -0.46 26.67
CA GLU A 432 8.43 -1.00 26.35
C GLU A 432 9.15 -0.08 25.37
N PRO A 433 10.50 0.02 25.42
CA PRO A 433 11.29 0.92 24.58
C PRO A 433 11.43 0.39 23.15
N MET A 434 10.31 0.33 22.43
CA MET A 434 10.21 -0.13 21.04
C MET A 434 10.11 1.05 20.06
N LEU A 435 10.38 0.81 18.78
CA LEU A 435 10.10 1.78 17.72
C LEU A 435 8.61 1.71 17.35
N PRO A 436 7.79 2.74 17.61
CA PRO A 436 6.41 2.76 17.13
C PRO A 436 6.38 2.91 15.60
N ILE A 437 5.68 1.98 14.96
CA ILE A 437 5.40 2.01 13.52
C ILE A 437 3.88 1.99 13.37
N VAL A 438 3.32 3.14 13.01
CA VAL A 438 1.86 3.32 12.93
C VAL A 438 1.40 3.34 11.50
N THR A 439 0.23 2.74 11.26
CA THR A 439 -0.40 2.72 9.94
C THR A 439 -1.68 3.55 9.96
N TYR A 440 -1.98 4.17 8.82
CA TYR A 440 -3.30 4.73 8.56
C TYR A 440 -3.80 4.23 7.21
N ALA A 441 -5.11 4.06 7.09
CA ALA A 441 -5.72 3.78 5.79
C ALA A 441 -5.73 5.10 5.00
N TRP A 442 -5.18 5.05 3.79
CA TRP A 442 -5.12 6.13 2.81
C TRP A 442 -5.88 5.75 1.54
N ASP A 443 -6.16 6.73 0.68
CA ASP A 443 -6.86 6.56 -0.59
C ASP A 443 -5.92 6.74 -1.80
N GLY A 444 -6.11 5.91 -2.83
CA GLY A 444 -5.24 5.90 -4.02
C GLY A 444 -5.24 7.19 -4.83
N ASN A 445 -6.34 7.94 -4.83
CA ASN A 445 -6.48 9.17 -5.63
C ASN A 445 -6.56 10.44 -4.78
N ALA A 446 -5.97 10.46 -3.59
CA ALA A 446 -5.94 11.63 -2.71
C ALA A 446 -4.52 12.00 -2.27
N LEU A 447 -4.30 13.27 -1.95
CA LEU A 447 -3.12 13.69 -1.19
C LEU A 447 -3.14 13.10 0.22
N PRO A 448 -2.00 13.03 0.93
CA PRO A 448 -1.99 12.57 2.32
C PRO A 448 -2.95 13.41 3.15
N GLY A 449 -3.81 12.74 3.91
CA GLY A 449 -4.82 13.38 4.75
C GLY A 449 -6.22 13.50 4.13
N ASN A 450 -6.38 13.31 2.81
CA ASN A 450 -7.68 13.27 2.10
C ASN A 450 -8.69 14.33 2.61
N GLU A 451 -9.66 13.96 3.45
CA GLU A 451 -10.66 14.87 4.06
C GLU A 451 -10.06 16.03 4.90
N PHE A 452 -8.81 15.92 5.31
CA PHE A 452 -8.05 17.01 5.94
C PHE A 452 -8.13 18.30 5.12
N TRP A 453 -8.02 18.19 3.80
CA TRP A 453 -7.99 19.32 2.88
C TRP A 453 -9.36 19.99 2.70
N SER A 454 -10.45 19.29 3.05
CA SER A 454 -11.80 19.87 3.11
C SER A 454 -12.18 20.35 4.52
N LYS A 455 -11.21 20.39 5.46
CA LYS A 455 -11.39 20.75 6.88
C LYS A 455 -12.31 19.79 7.66
N SER A 456 -12.51 18.59 7.15
CA SER A 456 -13.19 17.50 7.86
C SER A 456 -12.15 16.72 8.67
N LEU A 457 -11.84 17.22 9.88
CA LEU A 457 -10.65 16.81 10.63
C LEU A 457 -10.82 15.55 11.50
N ASP A 458 -12.03 14.98 11.57
CA ASP A 458 -12.37 13.85 12.45
C ASP A 458 -13.21 12.75 11.76
N SER A 459 -13.25 12.74 10.42
CA SER A 459 -14.12 11.84 9.65
C SER A 459 -13.55 10.43 9.43
N SER A 460 -12.23 10.28 9.33
CA SER A 460 -11.58 9.02 8.96
C SER A 460 -10.15 8.94 9.52
N SER A 461 -9.39 7.90 9.15
CA SER A 461 -7.98 7.77 9.54
C SER A 461 -7.08 8.77 8.83
N ASP A 462 -7.45 9.23 7.64
CA ASP A 462 -6.68 10.20 6.86
C ASP A 462 -6.51 11.55 7.54
N PRO A 463 -7.58 12.30 7.89
CA PRO A 463 -7.43 13.56 8.60
C PRO A 463 -6.87 13.35 10.00
N ALA A 464 -7.18 12.23 10.67
CA ALA A 464 -6.62 11.92 11.97
C ALA A 464 -5.09 11.79 11.91
N ALA A 465 -4.55 11.12 10.90
CA ALA A 465 -3.11 11.02 10.66
C ALA A 465 -2.48 12.38 10.32
N ALA A 466 -3.10 13.16 9.42
CA ALA A 466 -2.61 14.49 9.05
C ALA A 466 -2.65 15.50 10.22
N CYS A 467 -3.61 15.34 11.14
CA CYS A 467 -3.74 16.19 12.32
C CYS A 467 -2.83 15.77 13.49
N SER A 468 -2.37 14.51 13.51
CA SER A 468 -1.56 13.96 14.60
C SER A 468 -0.08 13.84 14.25
N THR A 469 0.29 14.06 12.99
CA THR A 469 1.65 13.91 12.47
C THR A 469 1.96 15.01 11.45
N LEU A 470 3.11 14.93 10.77
CA LEU A 470 3.51 15.88 9.73
C LEU A 470 3.22 15.41 8.29
N ILE A 471 2.44 14.33 8.10
CA ILE A 471 2.30 13.69 6.78
C ILE A 471 1.74 14.59 5.67
N ALA A 472 0.94 15.62 6.01
CA ALA A 472 0.40 16.55 5.04
C ALA A 472 1.49 17.35 4.29
N GLU A 473 2.69 17.44 4.87
CA GLU A 473 3.88 18.03 4.26
C GLU A 473 4.90 16.96 3.87
N LEU A 474 5.22 16.02 4.78
CA LEU A 474 6.32 15.05 4.57
C LEU A 474 6.02 14.01 3.49
N LEU A 475 4.76 13.58 3.35
CA LEU A 475 4.32 12.60 2.36
C LEU A 475 3.67 13.25 1.12
N ASN A 476 3.71 14.59 1.02
CA ASN A 476 3.12 15.32 -0.08
C ASN A 476 4.19 15.63 -1.14
N ALA A 477 4.10 14.99 -2.31
CA ALA A 477 5.07 15.14 -3.41
C ALA A 477 5.18 16.58 -3.95
N HIS A 478 4.17 17.43 -3.74
CA HIS A 478 4.22 18.84 -4.12
C HIS A 478 5.01 19.71 -3.12
N ILE A 479 5.26 19.21 -1.91
CA ILE A 479 5.97 19.90 -0.83
C ILE A 479 7.34 19.27 -0.60
N ASN A 480 7.37 17.98 -0.25
CA ASN A 480 8.60 17.21 -0.05
C ASN A 480 9.18 16.69 -1.36
N LYS A 481 9.53 17.60 -2.28
CA LYS A 481 9.83 17.29 -3.68
C LYS A 481 11.04 16.38 -3.88
N ASP A 482 12.03 16.45 -3.00
CA ASP A 482 13.28 15.71 -3.18
C ASP A 482 13.11 14.25 -2.72
N TYR A 483 12.40 14.04 -1.61
CA TYR A 483 12.32 12.74 -0.94
C TYR A 483 11.02 11.99 -1.23
N MET A 484 9.89 12.69 -1.33
CA MET A 484 8.61 12.09 -1.70
C MET A 484 8.44 12.10 -3.22
N SER A 485 9.38 11.45 -3.91
CA SER A 485 9.50 11.48 -5.37
C SER A 485 9.67 10.10 -5.97
N GLY A 486 9.30 9.93 -7.24
CA GLY A 486 9.53 8.69 -7.98
C GLY A 486 11.01 8.34 -8.13
N ASN A 487 11.90 9.33 -8.07
CA ASN A 487 13.35 9.12 -8.06
C ASN A 487 13.85 8.52 -6.75
N ASN A 488 13.10 8.66 -5.65
CA ASN A 488 13.40 8.08 -4.35
C ASN A 488 12.56 6.83 -4.05
N LEU A 489 12.02 6.17 -5.08
CA LEU A 489 11.21 4.95 -4.92
C LEU A 489 12.02 3.86 -4.21
N HIS A 490 11.40 3.26 -3.20
CA HIS A 490 11.90 2.08 -2.52
C HIS A 490 11.09 0.83 -2.90
N ILE A 491 11.78 -0.31 -2.94
CA ILE A 491 11.23 -1.63 -3.27
C ILE A 491 11.31 -2.51 -2.03
N ALA A 492 10.15 -2.93 -1.52
CA ALA A 492 10.06 -4.02 -0.55
C ALA A 492 10.23 -5.34 -1.29
N SER A 493 11.42 -5.93 -1.15
CA SER A 493 11.77 -7.23 -1.71
C SER A 493 11.69 -8.30 -0.64
N MET A 494 10.98 -9.39 -0.91
CA MET A 494 11.00 -10.53 -0.01
C MET A 494 12.39 -11.12 0.11
N GLN A 495 13.24 -11.02 -0.92
CA GLN A 495 14.60 -11.55 -0.92
C GLN A 495 15.59 -10.62 -0.23
N HIS A 496 15.56 -9.33 -0.56
CA HIS A 496 16.62 -8.37 -0.20
C HIS A 496 16.24 -7.35 0.87
N GLY A 497 15.02 -7.40 1.41
CA GLY A 497 14.52 -6.35 2.30
C GLY A 497 14.11 -5.10 1.52
N VAL A 498 14.19 -3.94 2.16
CA VAL A 498 13.85 -2.66 1.52
C VAL A 498 15.10 -2.01 0.92
N LEU A 499 15.02 -1.67 -0.36
CA LEU A 499 16.12 -1.07 -1.12
C LEU A 499 15.61 0.13 -1.94
N HIS A 500 16.46 1.11 -2.16
CA HIS A 500 16.22 2.11 -3.19
C HIS A 500 16.14 1.44 -4.57
N ILE A 501 15.30 1.93 -5.48
CA ILE A 501 15.06 1.31 -6.79
C ILE A 501 16.33 1.12 -7.62
N SER A 502 17.29 2.06 -7.55
CA SER A 502 18.62 1.91 -8.19
C SER A 502 19.35 0.64 -7.71
N ASP A 503 19.42 0.40 -6.40
CA ASP A 503 20.09 -0.78 -5.84
C ASP A 503 19.34 -2.08 -6.16
N TYR A 504 18.01 -2.03 -6.10
CA TYR A 504 17.18 -3.17 -6.45
C TYR A 504 17.34 -3.53 -7.94
N ALA A 505 17.34 -2.54 -8.83
CA ALA A 505 17.52 -2.75 -10.26
C ALA A 505 18.89 -3.34 -10.60
N GLU A 506 19.96 -2.86 -9.96
CA GLU A 506 21.30 -3.44 -10.13
C GLU A 506 21.33 -4.91 -9.71
N LYS A 507 20.79 -5.23 -8.52
CA LYS A 507 20.73 -6.63 -8.04
C LYS A 507 19.93 -7.52 -8.98
N LEU A 508 18.73 -7.08 -9.39
CA LEU A 508 17.85 -7.86 -10.25
C LEU A 508 18.48 -8.13 -11.62
N LEU A 509 19.13 -7.13 -12.23
CA LEU A 509 19.82 -7.30 -13.51
C LEU A 509 20.99 -8.30 -13.40
N ASN A 510 21.74 -8.25 -12.30
CA ASN A 510 22.82 -9.20 -12.05
C ASN A 510 22.29 -10.62 -11.83
N ASP A 511 21.22 -10.77 -11.05
CA ASP A 511 20.59 -12.07 -10.77
C ASP A 511 20.01 -12.71 -12.05
N VAL A 512 19.41 -11.90 -12.92
CA VAL A 512 18.91 -12.36 -14.23
C VAL A 512 20.07 -12.75 -15.15
N ALA A 513 21.14 -11.95 -15.23
CA ALA A 513 22.31 -12.27 -16.04
C ALA A 513 23.01 -13.55 -15.57
N ALA A 514 23.08 -13.79 -14.26
CA ALA A 514 23.67 -15.00 -13.69
C ALA A 514 22.85 -16.27 -13.98
N ARG A 515 21.55 -16.15 -14.27
CA ARG A 515 20.67 -17.26 -14.65
C ARG A 515 20.79 -17.65 -16.13
N ASP A 516 21.15 -16.68 -16.98
CA ASP A 516 21.29 -16.88 -18.43
C ASP A 516 22.68 -17.42 -18.84
N LEU A 517 23.63 -17.47 -17.90
CA LEU A 517 24.95 -18.12 -18.01
C LEU A 517 24.89 -19.57 -17.53
#